data_AF-A0A529ZIC8-F1
#
_entry.id   AF-A0A529ZIC8-F1
#
_cell.length_a   1.000
_cell.length_b   1.000
_cell.length_c   1.000
_cell.angle_alpha   90.00
_cell.angle_beta   90.00
_cell.angle_gamma   90.00
#
_symmetry.space_group_name_H-M   'P 1'
#
loop_
_entity.id
_entity.type
_entity.pdbx_description
1 polymer ?
#
loop_
_entity_poly.entity_id
_entity_poly.type
_entity_poly.pdbx_seq_one_letter_code
_entity_poly.pdbx_strand_id
1 'polypeptide(L)'
;VALALVAPRAGIGSRFVHYVVASNWASAIIAWLMLPSALLRLFLPSTSEISSLVSLFLFALSALLTWRMTNASIGKGAAVGTAVFIGMFIASLLVLFGLQALLGIDIPGDTGT
;
A
#
# COMPACT_ATOMS: atom_id res chain seq x y z
N VAL A 1 3.38 -2.35 13.45
CA VAL A 1 4.29 -2.57 14.61
C VAL A 1 5.51 -1.65 14.54
N ALA A 2 6.32 -1.66 13.48
CA ALA A 2 7.52 -0.81 13.38
C ALA A 2 7.24 0.69 13.61
N LEU A 3 6.19 1.24 12.97
CA LEU A 3 5.81 2.65 13.17
C LEU A 3 5.48 2.97 14.65
N ALA A 4 4.92 2.04 15.41
CA ALA A 4 4.58 2.25 16.81
C ALA A 4 5.84 2.52 17.67
N LEU A 5 6.96 1.87 17.34
CA LEU A 5 8.22 2.00 18.06
C LEU A 5 8.91 3.36 17.82
N VAL A 6 8.68 3.95 16.64
CA VAL A 6 9.32 5.20 16.20
C VAL A 6 8.40 6.40 16.36
N ALA A 7 7.07 6.22 16.33
CA ALA A 7 6.09 7.30 16.37
C ALA A 7 6.23 8.28 17.56
N PRO A 8 6.53 7.83 18.80
CA PRO A 8 6.78 8.76 19.90
C PRO A 8 8.01 9.64 19.65
N ARG A 9 9.10 9.06 19.14
CA ARG A 9 10.35 9.78 18.85
C ARG A 9 10.23 10.72 17.64
N ALA A 10 9.35 10.38 16.69
CA ALA A 10 9.07 11.18 15.51
C ALA A 10 7.99 12.27 15.73
N GLY A 11 7.51 12.48 16.96
CA GLY A 11 6.53 13.52 17.27
C GLY A 11 5.09 13.27 16.78
N ILE A 12 4.79 12.04 16.34
CA ILE A 12 3.47 11.62 15.85
C ILE A 12 2.75 10.63 16.77
N GLY A 13 3.33 10.32 17.94
CA GLY A 13 2.79 9.33 18.88
C GLY A 13 1.33 9.55 19.28
N SER A 14 0.90 10.80 19.51
CA SER A 14 -0.49 11.13 19.85
C SER A 14 -1.49 10.89 18.72
N ARG A 15 -1.01 10.72 17.48
CA ARG A 15 -1.82 10.49 16.28
C ARG A 15 -1.71 9.07 15.76
N PHE A 16 -0.82 8.25 16.33
CA PHE A 16 -0.57 6.88 15.89
C PHE A 16 -1.85 6.04 15.86
N VAL A 17 -2.65 6.06 16.94
CA VAL A 17 -3.90 5.29 17.01
C VAL A 17 -4.89 5.73 15.93
N HIS A 18 -5.05 7.04 15.73
CA HIS A 18 -5.94 7.59 14.69
C HIS A 18 -5.50 7.15 13.30
N TYR A 19 -4.20 7.18 13.03
CA TYR A 19 -3.62 6.70 11.78
C TYR A 19 -3.87 5.20 11.58
N VAL A 20 -3.62 4.37 12.59
CA VAL A 20 -3.80 2.92 12.48
C VAL A 20 -5.27 2.56 12.24
N VAL A 21 -6.19 3.13 13.02
CA VAL A 21 -7.64 2.90 12.85
C VAL A 21 -8.08 3.34 11.45
N ALA A 22 -7.72 4.56 11.03
CA ALA A 22 -8.06 5.06 9.70
C ALA A 22 -7.47 4.16 8.60
N SER A 23 -6.22 3.71 8.75
CA SER A 23 -5.55 2.83 7.78
C SER A 23 -6.21 1.46 7.66
N ASN A 24 -6.68 0.89 8.78
CA ASN A 24 -7.39 -0.38 8.78
C ASN A 24 -8.73 -0.26 8.04
N TRP A 25 -9.55 0.75 8.36
CA TRP A 25 -10.82 0.97 7.65
C TRP A 25 -10.62 1.30 6.18
N ALA A 26 -9.62 2.13 5.85
CA ALA A 26 -9.27 2.45 4.46
C ALA A 26 -8.84 1.20 3.68
N SER A 27 -8.12 0.26 4.30
CA SER A 27 -7.66 -0.97 3.64
C SER A 27 -8.82 -1.83 3.12
N ALA A 28 -9.94 -1.89 3.85
CA ALA A 28 -11.14 -2.59 3.40
C ALA A 28 -11.71 -1.95 2.12
N ILE A 29 -11.83 -0.62 2.10
CA ILE A 29 -12.33 0.12 0.93
C ILE A 29 -11.40 -0.03 -0.26
N ILE A 30 -10.08 0.05 -0.05
CA ILE A 30 -9.07 -0.13 -1.09
C ILE A 30 -9.12 -1.55 -1.69
N ALA A 31 -9.38 -2.56 -0.87
CA ALA A 31 -9.57 -3.93 -1.37
C ALA A 31 -10.78 -4.01 -2.31
N TRP A 32 -11.91 -3.40 -1.95
CA TRP A 32 -13.08 -3.33 -2.83
C TRP A 32 -12.86 -2.46 -4.07
N LEU A 33 -12.02 -1.43 -3.98
CA LEU A 33 -11.61 -0.61 -5.12
C LEU A 33 -10.90 -1.44 -6.20
N MET A 34 -10.23 -2.53 -5.83
CA MET A 34 -9.56 -3.45 -6.77
C MET A 34 -10.50 -4.48 -7.39
N LEU A 35 -11.74 -4.61 -6.92
CA LEU A 35 -12.68 -5.57 -7.46
C LEU A 35 -12.88 -5.44 -8.98
N PRO A 36 -13.03 -4.24 -9.57
CA PRO A 36 -13.22 -4.11 -11.01
C PRO A 36 -12.08 -4.70 -11.84
N SER A 37 -10.82 -4.52 -11.43
CA SER A 37 -9.68 -5.13 -12.14
C SER A 37 -9.68 -6.65 -12.01
N ALA A 38 -10.05 -7.18 -10.85
CA ALA A 38 -10.19 -8.62 -10.64
C ALA A 38 -11.32 -9.22 -11.49
N LEU A 39 -12.46 -8.55 -11.59
CA LEU A 39 -13.59 -9.00 -12.42
C LEU A 39 -13.24 -8.99 -13.92
N LEU A 40 -12.55 -7.95 -14.41
CA LEU A 40 -12.11 -7.88 -15.80
C LEU A 40 -11.23 -9.08 -16.18
N ARG A 41 -10.35 -9.54 -15.28
CA ARG A 41 -9.48 -10.70 -15.51
C ARG A 41 -10.23 -12.02 -15.66
N LEU A 42 -11.51 -12.11 -15.26
CA LEU A 42 -12.33 -13.31 -15.47
C LEU A 42 -12.84 -13.42 -16.91
N PHE A 43 -12.97 -12.29 -17.61
CA PHE A 43 -13.58 -12.24 -18.93
C PHE A 43 -12.58 -11.91 -20.04
N LEU A 44 -11.44 -11.28 -19.70
CA LEU A 44 -10.41 -10.92 -20.66
C LEU A 44 -9.24 -11.92 -20.65
N PRO A 45 -8.55 -12.12 -21.78
CA PRO A 45 -7.32 -12.89 -21.83
C PRO A 45 -6.26 -12.37 -20.86
N SER A 46 -5.40 -13.25 -20.36
CA SER A 46 -4.29 -12.90 -19.45
C SER A 46 -3.29 -11.91 -20.06
N THR A 47 -3.22 -11.84 -21.39
CA THR A 47 -2.39 -10.91 -22.16
C THR A 47 -3.06 -9.56 -22.43
N SER A 48 -4.29 -9.34 -21.94
CA SER A 48 -5.01 -8.10 -22.19
C SER A 48 -4.38 -6.91 -21.46
N GLU A 49 -3.95 -5.91 -22.23
CA GLU A 49 -3.42 -4.65 -21.71
C GLU A 49 -4.48 -3.83 -20.96
N ILE A 50 -5.76 -3.99 -21.29
CA ILE A 50 -6.86 -3.27 -20.65
C ILE A 50 -6.92 -3.61 -19.15
N SER A 51 -6.88 -4.89 -18.81
CA SER A 51 -6.86 -5.36 -17.41
C SER A 51 -5.65 -4.83 -16.65
N SER A 52 -4.50 -4.73 -17.32
CA SER A 52 -3.26 -4.18 -16.75
C SER A 52 -3.36 -2.67 -16.51
N LEU A 53 -3.86 -1.90 -17.48
CA LEU A 53 -4.05 -0.46 -17.35
C LEU A 53 -5.06 -0.11 -16.25
N VAL A 54 -6.18 -0.85 -16.18
CA VAL A 54 -7.17 -0.66 -15.10
C VAL A 54 -6.54 -0.99 -13.74
N SER A 55 -5.74 -2.06 -13.63
CA SER A 55 -5.02 -2.39 -12.41
C SER A 55 -4.06 -1.27 -11.99
N LEU A 56 -3.28 -0.74 -12.94
CA LEU A 56 -2.31 0.33 -12.69
C LEU A 56 -3.01 1.63 -12.27
N PHE A 57 -4.10 1.99 -12.94
CA PHE A 57 -4.90 3.17 -12.60
C PHE A 57 -5.49 3.06 -11.19
N LEU A 58 -6.15 1.94 -10.87
CA LEU A 58 -6.72 1.73 -9.55
C LEU A 58 -5.63 1.67 -8.47
N PHE A 59 -4.46 1.13 -8.79
CA PHE A 59 -3.30 1.15 -7.90
C PHE A 59 -2.86 2.58 -7.61
N ALA A 60 -2.66 3.41 -8.63
CA ALA A 60 -2.29 4.82 -8.47
C ALA A 60 -3.36 5.59 -7.67
N LEU A 61 -4.64 5.36 -7.94
CA LEU A 61 -5.75 5.95 -7.19
C LEU A 61 -5.71 5.51 -5.72
N SER A 62 -5.49 4.23 -5.44
CA SER A 62 -5.38 3.72 -4.07
C SER A 62 -4.20 4.33 -3.31
N ALA A 63 -3.05 4.52 -3.97
CA ALA A 63 -1.89 5.16 -3.40
C ALA A 63 -2.17 6.63 -3.05
N LEU A 64 -2.81 7.36 -3.97
CA LEU A 64 -3.21 8.76 -3.76
C LEU A 64 -4.18 8.91 -2.59
N LEU A 65 -5.20 8.06 -2.52
CA LEU A 65 -6.18 8.06 -1.42
C LEU A 65 -5.54 7.70 -0.09
N THR A 66 -4.59 6.75 -0.09
CA THR A 66 -3.83 6.37 1.11
C THR A 66 -2.95 7.52 1.60
N TRP A 67 -2.28 8.24 0.70
CA TRP A 67 -1.52 9.44 1.04
C TRP A 67 -2.43 10.55 1.61
N ARG A 68 -3.62 10.75 1.03
CA ARG A 68 -4.62 11.70 1.53
C ARG A 68 -5.11 11.34 2.93
N MET A 69 -5.44 10.07 3.17
CA MET A 69 -5.83 9.57 4.48
C MET A 69 -4.70 9.70 5.51
N THR A 70 -3.45 9.41 5.11
CA THR A 70 -2.26 9.59 5.97
C THR A 70 -2.11 11.05 6.39
N ASN A 71 -2.20 11.99 5.45
CA ASN A 71 -2.13 13.42 5.77
C ASN A 71 -3.25 13.86 6.72
N ALA A 72 -4.49 13.42 6.49
CA ALA A 72 -5.64 13.79 7.30
C ALA A 72 -5.56 13.22 8.73
N SER A 73 -5.17 11.95 8.88
CA SER A 73 -5.11 11.27 10.18
C SER A 73 -3.90 11.69 11.02
N ILE A 74 -2.76 11.97 10.39
CA ILE A 74 -1.58 12.49 11.08
C ILE A 74 -1.77 13.95 11.48
N GLY A 75 -2.32 14.81 10.61
CA GLY A 75 -2.67 16.19 10.97
C GLY A 75 -1.49 17.06 11.44
N LYS A 76 -0.28 16.78 10.95
CA LYS A 76 0.98 17.51 11.28
C LYS A 76 1.58 18.24 10.07
N GLY A 77 0.79 18.48 9.04
CA GLY A 77 1.20 19.12 7.79
C GLY A 77 1.62 18.12 6.69
N ALA A 78 1.64 18.60 5.45
CA ALA A 78 1.82 17.77 4.26
C ALA A 78 3.20 17.09 4.20
N ALA A 79 4.26 17.76 4.69
CA ALA A 79 5.61 17.20 4.72
C ALA A 79 5.68 15.95 5.61
N VAL A 80 5.17 16.03 6.84
CA VAL A 80 5.18 14.92 7.80
C VAL A 80 4.32 13.77 7.30
N GLY A 81 3.09 14.04 6.82
CA GLY A 81 2.23 12.98 6.30
C GLY A 81 2.80 12.31 5.05
N THR A 82 3.50 13.05 4.19
CA THR A 82 4.22 12.48 3.04
C THR A 82 5.39 11.60 3.49
N ALA A 83 6.19 12.03 4.47
CA ALA A 83 7.27 11.22 5.01
C ALA A 83 6.76 9.91 5.63
N VAL A 84 5.65 9.96 6.37
CA VAL A 84 5.00 8.76 6.92
C VAL A 84 4.48 7.85 5.80
N PHE A 85 3.81 8.40 4.78
CA PHE A 85 3.31 7.62 3.65
C PHE A 85 4.44 6.91 2.90
N ILE A 86 5.49 7.65 2.51
CA ILE A 86 6.66 7.09 1.80
C ILE A 86 7.35 6.05 2.69
N GLY A 87 7.59 6.37 3.97
CA GLY A 87 8.24 5.44 4.90
C GLY A 87 7.47 4.13 5.04
N MET A 88 6.14 4.19 5.15
CA MET A 88 5.28 3.01 5.22
C MET A 88 5.24 2.22 3.91
N PHE A 89 5.24 2.91 2.76
CA PHE A 89 5.30 2.28 1.44
C PHE A 89 6.63 1.54 1.21
N ILE A 90 7.77 2.16 1.56
CA ILE A 90 9.07 1.50 1.50
C ILE A 90 9.13 0.33 2.49
N ALA A 91 8.64 0.52 3.72
CA ALA A 91 8.59 -0.57 4.70
C ALA A 91 7.73 -1.75 4.19
N SER A 92 6.61 -1.50 3.50
CA SER A 92 5.79 -2.58 2.94
C SER A 92 6.52 -3.34 1.83
N LEU A 93 7.28 -2.64 0.97
CA LEU A 93 8.12 -3.29 -0.04
C LEU A 93 9.22 -4.15 0.59
N LEU A 94 9.91 -3.62 1.60
CA LEU A 94 10.95 -4.37 2.32
C LEU A 94 10.39 -5.63 2.99
N VAL A 95 9.20 -5.52 3.60
CA VAL A 95 8.52 -6.68 4.19
C VAL A 95 8.09 -7.67 3.11
N LEU A 96 7.53 -7.20 1.98
CA LEU A 96 7.11 -8.05 0.88
C LEU A 96 8.29 -8.87 0.32
N PHE A 97 9.37 -8.19 -0.08
CA PHE A 97 10.54 -8.86 -0.65
C PHE A 97 11.26 -9.71 0.39
N GLY A 98 11.34 -9.25 1.64
CA GLY A 98 11.92 -10.03 2.73
C GLY A 98 11.15 -11.33 2.99
N LEU A 99 9.81 -11.28 2.96
CA LEU A 99 8.98 -12.47 3.10
C LEU A 99 9.06 -13.39 1.86
N GLN A 100 9.10 -12.84 0.65
CA GLN A 100 9.31 -13.63 -0.56
C GLN A 100 10.62 -14.42 -0.51
N ALA A 101 11.73 -13.74 -0.16
CA ALA A 101 13.03 -14.37 -0.01
C ALA A 101 13.05 -15.42 1.10
N LEU A 102 12.43 -15.12 2.26
CA LEU A 102 12.36 -16.05 3.39
C LEU A 102 11.55 -17.30 3.09
N LEU A 103 10.48 -17.17 2.29
CA LEU A 103 9.56 -18.25 1.97
C LEU A 103 9.91 -18.98 0.65
N GLY A 104 10.93 -18.52 -0.08
CA GLY A 104 11.30 -19.07 -1.38
C GLY A 104 10.24 -18.84 -2.46
N ILE A 105 9.54 -17.71 -2.44
CA ILE A 105 8.55 -17.34 -3.46
C ILE A 105 9.26 -16.52 -4.54
N ASP A 106 9.59 -17.18 -5.65
CA ASP A 106 10.23 -16.54 -6.79
C ASP A 106 9.25 -15.66 -7.58
N ILE A 107 9.80 -14.66 -8.25
CA ILE A 107 9.05 -13.86 -9.23
C ILE A 107 8.92 -14.71 -10.50
N PRO A 108 7.71 -15.01 -10.99
CA PRO A 108 7.54 -15.77 -12.23
C PRO A 108 8.27 -15.09 -13.39
N GLY A 109 9.35 -15.71 -13.87
CA GLY A 109 10.23 -15.15 -14.92
C GLY A 109 11.71 -15.40 -14.67
N ASP A 110 12.13 -15.66 -13.43
CA ASP A 110 13.48 -16.16 -13.13
C ASP A 110 13.57 -17.66 -13.43
N THR A 111 13.62 -18.03 -14.70
CA THR A 111 14.27 -19.28 -15.08
C THR A 111 15.77 -19.04 -15.00
N GLY A 112 16.37 -19.41 -13.87
CA GLY A 112 17.82 -19.41 -13.68
C GLY A 112 18.50 -20.43 -14.59
N THR A 113 18.59 -20.11 -15.89
CA THR A 113 19.50 -20.71 -16.86
C THR A 113 20.39 -19.63 -17.46
#